data_AF-M0AMK3-F1
#
_entry.id   AF-M0AMK3-F1
#
_cell.length_a   1.000
_cell.length_b   1.000
_cell.length_c   1.000
_cell.angle_alpha   90.00
_cell.angle_beta   90.00
_cell.angle_gamma   90.00
#
_symmetry.space_group_name_H-M   'P 1'
#
loop_
_entity.id
_entity.type
_entity.pdbx_description
1 polymer ?
#
loop_
_entity_poly.entity_id
_entity_poly.type
_entity_poly.pdbx_seq_one_letter_code
_entity_poly.pdbx_strand_id
1 'polypeptide(L)'
;MDTTFFDRENASKHYCRRTNYRVQTLKTTALVDTESQAILDVHCTTEKRHDTQIGWQLARRNAGELHSLAADKGYDWQRLRDKLREEDVRPLIKHREFRPIDHAHNARIGGTLYGQRALSETVFSVIKRTLGDAVRALSWYREFREIVLMCIVYNIKRAVS
;
A
#
# COMPACT_ATOMS: atom_id res chain seq x y z
N MET A 1 6.13 1.46 0.39
CA MET A 1 4.89 0.77 -0.01
C MET A 1 4.16 0.32 1.23
N ASP A 2 2.88 0.65 1.31
CA ASP A 2 2.05 0.30 2.45
C ASP A 2 0.59 0.16 2.04
N THR A 3 -0.22 -0.39 2.93
CA THR A 3 -1.64 -0.66 2.70
C THR A 3 -2.51 0.03 3.73
N THR A 4 -3.59 0.65 3.24
CA THR A 4 -4.65 1.21 4.08
C THR A 4 -6.02 0.69 3.66
N PHE A 5 -7.02 0.92 4.51
CA PHE A 5 -8.42 0.58 4.23
C PHE A 5 -9.27 1.84 4.07
N PHE A 6 -10.14 1.86 3.07
CA PHE A 6 -11.20 2.88 2.94
C PHE A 6 -12.55 2.25 3.25
N ASP A 7 -13.40 2.95 4.00
CA ASP A 7 -14.74 2.47 4.33
C ASP A 7 -15.69 2.62 3.15
N ARG A 8 -16.73 1.77 3.09
CA ARG A 8 -17.83 1.91 2.13
C ARG A 8 -19.03 2.46 2.89
N GLU A 9 -19.38 3.72 2.66
CA GLU A 9 -20.35 4.48 3.47
C GLU A 9 -21.79 3.88 3.45
N ASN A 10 -22.07 2.97 2.51
CA ASN A 10 -23.44 2.66 2.08
C ASN A 10 -24.18 1.54 2.82
N ALA A 11 -23.66 0.96 3.92
CA ALA A 11 -24.44 -0.05 4.62
C ALA A 11 -24.32 0.02 6.14
N SER A 12 -25.46 0.34 6.79
CA SER A 12 -25.58 0.21 8.24
C SER A 12 -25.22 -1.23 8.65
N LYS A 13 -24.53 -1.39 9.79
CA LYS A 13 -24.16 -2.71 10.32
C LYS A 13 -25.37 -3.68 10.35
N HIS A 14 -26.55 -3.14 10.62
CA HIS A 14 -27.82 -3.87 10.62
C HIS A 14 -28.23 -4.36 9.21
N TYR A 15 -28.14 -3.52 8.18
CA TYR A 15 -28.44 -3.89 6.79
C TYR A 15 -27.43 -4.91 6.24
N CYS A 16 -26.13 -4.70 6.49
CA CYS A 16 -25.06 -5.65 6.14
C CYS A 16 -25.31 -7.06 6.69
N ARG A 17 -25.72 -7.13 7.96
CA ARG A 17 -25.94 -8.41 8.68
C ARG A 17 -27.16 -9.16 8.16
N ARG A 18 -28.17 -8.45 7.65
CA ARG A 18 -29.41 -9.03 7.08
C ARG A 18 -29.27 -9.47 5.62
N THR A 19 -28.43 -8.79 4.84
CA THR A 19 -28.27 -9.01 3.38
C THR A 19 -27.04 -9.86 3.02
N ASN A 20 -26.25 -10.29 4.00
CA ASN A 20 -24.96 -10.98 3.80
C ASN A 20 -23.96 -10.13 2.97
N TYR A 21 -24.05 -8.80 3.08
CA TYR A 21 -23.11 -7.86 2.45
C TYR A 21 -21.77 -7.92 3.20
N ARG A 22 -20.80 -8.65 2.65
CA ARG A 22 -19.58 -9.06 3.39
C ARG A 22 -18.38 -8.11 3.28
N VAL A 23 -18.32 -7.23 2.29
CA VAL A 23 -17.15 -6.35 2.07
C VAL A 23 -17.49 -4.92 2.49
N GLN A 24 -17.07 -4.55 3.69
CA GLN A 24 -17.30 -3.24 4.30
C GLN A 24 -16.18 -2.24 4.02
N THR A 25 -14.99 -2.74 3.65
CA THR A 25 -13.80 -1.92 3.42
C THR A 25 -13.09 -2.30 2.13
N LEU A 26 -12.41 -1.33 1.54
CA LEU A 26 -11.59 -1.47 0.34
C LEU A 26 -10.12 -1.39 0.73
N LYS A 27 -9.39 -2.46 0.46
CA LYS A 27 -7.96 -2.53 0.74
C LYS A 27 -7.21 -1.83 -0.38
N THR A 28 -6.42 -0.82 -0.02
CA THR A 28 -5.70 0.03 -0.96
C THR A 28 -4.23 -0.01 -0.63
N THR A 29 -3.42 -0.53 -1.55
CA THR A 29 -1.96 -0.55 -1.44
C THR A 29 -1.38 0.51 -2.36
N ALA A 30 -0.47 1.34 -1.85
CA ALA A 30 0.16 2.40 -2.63
C ALA A 30 1.68 2.26 -2.60
N LEU A 31 2.28 2.55 -3.75
CA LEU A 31 3.69 2.80 -3.93
C LEU A 31 3.89 4.31 -3.89
N VAL A 32 4.77 4.76 -2.99
CA VAL A 32 5.02 6.18 -2.71
C VAL A 32 6.51 6.42 -2.87
N ASP A 33 6.84 7.46 -3.61
CA ASP A 33 8.20 7.95 -3.73
C ASP A 33 8.65 8.62 -2.43
N THR A 34 9.84 8.28 -1.93
CA THR A 34 10.28 8.75 -0.60
C THR A 34 10.82 10.18 -0.62
N GLU A 35 11.22 10.68 -1.79
CA GLU A 35 11.74 12.05 -1.95
C GLU A 35 10.60 13.07 -2.10
N SER A 36 9.75 12.88 -3.10
CA SER A 36 8.64 13.79 -3.42
C SER A 36 7.38 13.54 -2.58
N GLN A 37 7.26 12.36 -1.97
CA GLN A 37 6.02 11.83 -1.38
C GLN A 37 4.88 11.64 -2.40
N ALA A 38 5.18 11.65 -3.71
CA ALA A 38 4.20 11.36 -4.74
C ALA A 38 3.77 9.89 -4.72
N ILE A 39 2.50 9.64 -4.98
CA ILE A 39 1.97 8.30 -5.19
C ILE A 39 2.29 7.90 -6.62
N LEU A 40 3.15 6.91 -6.79
CA LEU A 40 3.57 6.40 -8.10
C LEU A 40 2.53 5.43 -8.67
N ASP A 41 1.99 4.57 -7.82
CA ASP A 41 1.04 3.54 -8.23
C ASP A 41 0.14 3.11 -7.06
N VAL A 42 -1.05 2.66 -7.39
CA VAL A 42 -2.06 2.22 -6.42
C VAL A 42 -2.75 0.95 -6.90
N HIS A 43 -3.09 0.08 -5.97
CA HIS A 43 -3.90 -1.09 -6.21
C HIS A 43 -5.02 -1.17 -5.18
N CYS A 44 -6.25 -1.28 -5.67
CA CYS A 44 -7.44 -1.44 -4.84
C CYS A 44 -7.98 -2.86 -5.00
N THR A 45 -8.37 -3.48 -3.89
CA THR A 45 -9.02 -4.79 -3.89
C THR A 45 -10.12 -4.86 -2.83
N THR A 46 -11.20 -5.58 -3.16
CA THR A 46 -12.26 -5.99 -2.24
C THR A 46 -11.95 -7.31 -1.56
N GLU A 47 -11.00 -8.08 -2.11
CA GLU A 47 -10.63 -9.41 -1.63
C GLU A 47 -9.50 -9.37 -0.62
N LYS A 48 -9.51 -10.33 0.32
CA LYS A 48 -8.38 -10.63 1.20
C LYS A 48 -7.27 -11.37 0.45
N ARG A 49 -6.77 -10.79 -0.65
CA ARG A 49 -5.57 -11.30 -1.31
C ARG A 49 -4.34 -11.07 -0.44
N HIS A 50 -3.36 -11.96 -0.58
CA HIS A 50 -2.09 -11.85 0.13
C HIS A 50 -1.35 -10.59 -0.30
N ASP A 51 -0.97 -9.77 0.69
CA ASP A 51 -0.25 -8.51 0.49
C ASP A 51 0.99 -8.67 -0.37
N THR A 52 1.70 -9.79 -0.22
CA THR A 52 2.92 -10.11 -0.97
C THR A 52 2.69 -10.22 -2.48
N GLN A 53 1.52 -10.71 -2.93
CA GLN A 53 1.19 -10.80 -4.35
C GLN A 53 0.84 -9.43 -4.92
N ILE A 54 0.07 -8.63 -4.18
CA ILE A 54 -0.27 -7.25 -4.56
C ILE A 54 1.01 -6.42 -4.61
N GLY A 55 1.86 -6.52 -3.60
CA GLY A 55 3.14 -5.83 -3.54
C GLY A 55 4.04 -6.14 -4.73
N TRP A 56 4.09 -7.40 -5.18
CA TRP A 56 4.79 -7.74 -6.42
C TRP A 56 4.16 -7.08 -7.65
N GLN A 57 2.83 -7.01 -7.75
CA GLN A 57 2.18 -6.37 -8.89
C GLN A 57 2.50 -4.88 -8.99
N LEU A 58 2.53 -4.15 -7.87
CA LEU A 58 2.97 -2.75 -7.88
C LEU A 58 4.46 -2.65 -8.23
N ALA A 59 5.32 -3.43 -7.57
CA ALA A 59 6.76 -3.36 -7.82
C ALA A 59 7.10 -3.66 -9.28
N ARG A 60 6.51 -4.71 -9.86
CA ARG A 60 6.75 -5.11 -11.25
C ARG A 60 6.32 -4.04 -12.25
N ARG A 61 5.21 -3.34 -12.00
CA ARG A 61 4.73 -2.27 -12.89
C ARG A 61 5.68 -1.08 -12.94
N ASN A 62 6.48 -0.88 -11.89
CA ASN A 62 7.36 0.27 -11.72
C ASN A 62 8.85 -0.12 -11.63
N ALA A 63 9.20 -1.37 -11.96
CA ALA A 63 10.51 -1.93 -11.63
C ALA A 63 11.68 -1.14 -12.25
N GLY A 64 11.50 -0.62 -13.48
CA GLY A 64 12.51 0.18 -14.17
C GLY A 64 12.81 1.55 -13.54
N GLU A 65 11.98 2.01 -12.60
CA GLU A 65 12.15 3.30 -11.90
C GLU A 65 12.54 3.12 -10.43
N LEU A 66 12.53 1.88 -9.91
CA LEU A 66 12.74 1.60 -8.49
C LEU A 66 14.18 1.18 -8.20
N HIS A 67 14.95 2.01 -7.50
CA HIS A 67 16.25 1.58 -6.96
C HIS A 67 16.13 0.69 -5.72
N SER A 68 15.13 0.95 -4.88
CA SER A 68 14.87 0.16 -3.68
C SER A 68 13.41 0.21 -3.26
N LEU A 69 12.93 -0.83 -2.60
CA LEU A 69 11.54 -0.93 -2.16
C LEU A 69 11.45 -1.21 -0.66
N ALA A 70 10.99 -0.22 0.10
CA ALA A 70 10.64 -0.39 1.51
C ALA A 70 9.18 -0.80 1.70
N ALA A 71 8.94 -1.89 2.43
CA ALA A 71 7.61 -2.37 2.77
C ALA A 71 7.58 -3.00 4.16
N ASP A 72 6.37 -3.11 4.73
CA ASP A 72 6.17 -3.65 6.07
C ASP A 72 6.53 -5.14 6.19
N LYS A 73 6.75 -5.65 7.42
CA LYS A 73 6.94 -7.07 7.74
C LYS A 73 5.78 -7.95 7.26
N GLY A 74 4.59 -7.38 7.02
CA GLY A 74 3.48 -8.02 6.32
C GLY A 74 3.86 -8.61 4.96
N TYR A 75 4.84 -7.99 4.28
CA TYR A 75 5.35 -8.37 2.96
C TYR A 75 6.56 -9.32 3.01
N ASP A 76 6.91 -9.85 4.19
CA ASP A 76 8.02 -10.78 4.30
C ASP A 76 7.75 -12.09 3.55
N TRP A 77 8.29 -12.18 2.33
CA TRP A 77 8.21 -13.35 1.48
C TRP A 77 9.48 -13.48 0.65
N GLN A 78 10.17 -14.60 0.77
CA GLN A 78 11.45 -14.81 0.08
C GLN A 78 11.31 -14.64 -1.43
N ARG A 79 10.25 -15.20 -2.04
CA ARG A 79 9.99 -15.08 -3.48
C ARG A 79 9.76 -13.63 -3.92
N LEU A 80 9.22 -12.75 -3.06
CA LEU A 80 9.11 -11.33 -3.38
C LEU A 80 10.49 -10.70 -3.45
N ARG A 81 11.38 -11.02 -2.50
CA ARG A 81 12.76 -10.50 -2.46
C ARG A 81 13.56 -10.96 -3.67
N ASP A 82 13.42 -12.23 -4.04
CA ASP A 82 14.13 -12.80 -5.19
C ASP A 82 13.70 -12.09 -6.48
N LYS A 83 12.38 -11.96 -6.69
CA LYS A 83 11.82 -11.22 -7.83
C LYS A 83 12.22 -9.74 -7.87
N LEU A 84 12.30 -9.07 -6.73
CA LEU A 84 12.78 -7.68 -6.68
C LEU A 84 14.23 -7.60 -7.14
N ARG A 85 15.08 -8.53 -6.69
CA ARG A 85 16.50 -8.59 -7.08
C ARG A 85 16.69 -8.96 -8.56
N GLU A 86 15.82 -9.82 -9.11
CA GLU A 86 15.81 -10.14 -10.55
C GLU A 86 15.60 -8.88 -11.41
N GLU A 87 14.84 -7.92 -10.90
CA GLU A 87 14.59 -6.61 -11.53
C GLU A 87 15.57 -5.51 -11.06
N ASP A 88 16.69 -5.88 -10.42
CA ASP A 88 17.69 -4.97 -9.84
C ASP A 88 17.14 -3.99 -8.76
N VAL A 89 15.99 -4.31 -8.17
CA VAL A 89 15.38 -3.52 -7.09
C VAL A 89 15.84 -4.04 -5.74
N ARG A 90 16.50 -3.19 -4.93
CA ARG A 90 16.94 -3.58 -3.57
C ARG A 90 15.73 -3.74 -2.61
N PRO A 91 15.47 -4.93 -2.04
CA PRO A 91 14.37 -5.11 -1.10
C PRO A 91 14.74 -4.60 0.30
N LEU A 92 13.97 -3.64 0.81
CA LEU A 92 14.05 -3.10 2.18
C LEU A 92 12.82 -3.56 2.99
N ILE A 93 12.68 -4.87 3.13
CA ILE A 93 11.57 -5.50 3.85
C ILE A 93 12.17 -6.23 5.06
N LYS A 94 11.71 -5.95 6.28
CA LYS A 94 12.22 -6.70 7.45
C LYS A 94 11.68 -8.13 7.45
N HIS A 95 12.52 -9.08 7.85
CA HIS A 95 12.13 -10.45 8.15
C HIS A 95 11.26 -10.49 9.40
N ARG A 96 10.28 -11.38 9.41
CA ARG A 96 9.60 -11.79 10.63
C ARG A 96 10.57 -12.62 11.47
N GLU A 97 10.69 -12.26 12.75
CA GLU A 97 11.71 -12.80 13.64
C GLU A 97 11.22 -14.11 14.23
N PHE A 98 11.64 -15.24 13.64
CA PHE A 98 11.37 -16.57 14.16
C PHE A 98 12.65 -17.28 14.61
N ARG A 99 13.79 -16.93 14.00
CA ARG A 99 15.10 -17.55 14.23
C ARG A 99 16.17 -16.47 14.42
N PRO A 100 17.30 -16.78 15.09
CA PRO A 100 18.42 -15.85 15.25
C PRO A 100 18.94 -15.26 13.93
N ILE A 101 18.89 -16.03 12.84
CA ILE A 101 19.29 -15.56 11.51
C ILE A 101 18.41 -14.42 10.98
N ASP A 102 17.14 -14.36 11.35
CA ASP A 102 16.22 -13.31 10.93
C ASP A 102 16.59 -11.97 11.57
N HIS A 103 17.06 -11.99 12.82
CA HIS A 103 17.62 -10.80 13.49
C HIS A 103 18.89 -10.31 12.78
N ALA A 104 19.79 -11.23 12.41
CA ALA A 104 21.01 -10.88 11.68
C ALA A 104 20.69 -10.27 10.31
N HIS A 105 19.70 -10.80 9.59
CA HIS A 105 19.25 -10.20 8.33
C HIS A 105 18.62 -8.81 8.54
N ASN A 106 17.79 -8.64 9.57
CA ASN A 106 17.19 -7.34 9.90
C ASN A 106 18.23 -6.28 10.27
N ALA A 107 19.31 -6.67 10.96
CA ALA A 107 20.41 -5.78 11.32
C ALA A 107 21.19 -5.23 10.10
N ARG A 108 21.17 -5.95 8.97
CA ARG A 108 21.80 -5.51 7.71
C ARG A 108 20.96 -4.50 6.92
N ILE A 109 19.67 -4.37 7.25
CA ILE A 109 18.79 -3.40 6.59
C ILE A 109 19.06 -2.02 7.20
N GLY A 110 19.48 -1.06 6.37
CA GLY A 110 19.76 0.30 6.82
C GLY A 110 18.53 0.93 7.48
N GLY A 111 18.64 1.25 8.78
CA GLY A 111 17.53 1.75 9.59
C GLY A 111 16.91 3.04 9.05
N THR A 112 17.75 3.97 8.56
CA THR A 112 17.31 5.24 7.97
C THR A 112 16.47 5.02 6.71
N LEU A 113 16.95 4.20 5.77
CA LEU A 113 16.24 3.90 4.52
C LEU A 113 14.94 3.12 4.78
N TYR A 114 14.97 2.15 5.69
CA TYR A 114 13.75 1.43 6.09
C TYR A 114 12.74 2.36 6.79
N GLY A 115 13.23 3.32 7.59
CA GLY A 115 12.41 4.28 8.31
C GLY A 115 11.55 5.16 7.38
N GLN A 116 12.01 5.41 6.16
CA GLN A 116 11.25 6.14 5.13
C GLN A 116 9.92 5.45 4.76
N ARG A 117 9.75 4.16 5.09
CA ARG A 117 8.45 3.46 4.97
C ARG A 117 7.31 4.22 5.68
N ALA A 118 7.59 4.91 6.79
CA ALA A 118 6.58 5.68 7.51
C ALA A 118 6.00 6.86 6.69
N LEU A 119 6.67 7.26 5.59
CA LEU A 119 6.15 8.28 4.69
C LEU A 119 4.88 7.82 3.98
N SER A 120 4.76 6.54 3.59
CA SER A 120 3.51 6.07 2.98
C SER A 120 2.33 6.11 3.95
N GLU A 121 2.54 5.83 5.23
CA GLU A 121 1.51 6.00 6.28
C GLU A 121 1.10 7.48 6.40
N THR A 122 2.08 8.39 6.33
CA THR A 122 1.86 9.84 6.34
C THR A 122 1.01 10.28 5.13
N VAL A 123 1.36 9.82 3.93
CA VAL A 123 0.61 10.11 2.69
C VAL A 123 -0.84 9.64 2.81
N PHE A 124 -1.08 8.41 3.25
CA PHE A 124 -2.45 7.93 3.48
C PHE A 124 -3.20 8.76 4.52
N SER A 125 -2.52 9.17 5.60
CA SER A 125 -3.12 10.01 6.62
C SER A 125 -3.55 11.38 6.07
N VAL A 126 -2.74 12.00 5.21
CA VAL A 126 -3.07 13.26 4.55
C VAL A 126 -4.26 13.09 3.61
N ILE A 127 -4.26 12.05 2.76
CA ILE A 127 -5.39 11.74 1.87
C ILE A 127 -6.67 11.61 2.68
N LYS A 128 -6.66 10.80 3.74
CA LYS A 128 -7.85 10.53 4.54
C LYS A 128 -8.41 11.77 5.23
N ARG A 129 -7.52 12.60 5.79
CA ARG A 129 -7.93 13.84 6.48
C ARG A 129 -8.43 14.92 5.52
N THR A 130 -7.92 14.98 4.29
CA THR A 130 -8.21 16.07 3.35
C THR A 130 -9.24 15.73 2.29
N LEU A 131 -9.37 14.45 1.93
CA LEU A 131 -10.25 13.97 0.86
C LEU A 131 -11.31 12.96 1.37
N GLY A 132 -11.16 12.46 2.60
CA GLY A 132 -12.09 11.51 3.22
C GLY A 132 -11.50 10.11 3.42
N ASP A 133 -12.04 9.35 4.37
CA ASP A 133 -11.65 7.98 4.70
C ASP A 133 -12.64 6.91 4.21
N ALA A 134 -13.75 7.33 3.59
CA ALA A 134 -14.75 6.47 2.99
C ALA A 134 -14.99 6.83 1.51
N VAL A 135 -15.33 5.83 0.71
CA VAL A 135 -15.82 6.01 -0.66
C VAL A 135 -17.34 6.20 -0.67
N ARG A 136 -17.81 7.08 -1.55
CA ARG A 136 -19.23 7.41 -1.73
C ARG A 136 -19.87 6.67 -2.89
N ALA A 137 -19.06 6.23 -3.86
CA ALA A 137 -19.56 5.54 -5.04
C ALA A 137 -20.35 4.26 -4.67
N LEU A 138 -21.42 3.99 -5.43
CA LEU A 138 -22.32 2.86 -5.18
C LEU A 138 -21.89 1.56 -5.86
N SER A 139 -21.06 1.65 -6.91
CA SER A 139 -20.64 0.50 -7.71
C SER A 139 -19.14 0.26 -7.57
N TRP A 140 -18.73 -0.99 -7.37
CA TRP A 140 -17.35 -1.38 -7.05
C TRP A 140 -16.28 -0.78 -7.98
N TYR A 141 -16.53 -0.70 -9.28
CA TYR A 141 -15.56 -0.16 -10.24
C TYR A 141 -15.42 1.37 -10.12
N ARG A 142 -16.48 2.06 -9.66
CA ARG A 142 -16.43 3.51 -9.37
C ARG A 142 -15.78 3.78 -8.03
N GLU A 143 -15.95 2.91 -7.04
CA GLU A 143 -15.25 3.03 -5.75
C GLU A 143 -13.73 2.98 -5.93
N PHE A 144 -13.23 2.06 -6.77
CA PHE A 144 -11.80 2.03 -7.11
C PHE A 144 -11.35 3.29 -7.83
N ARG A 145 -12.16 3.80 -8.77
CA ARG A 145 -11.86 5.06 -9.47
C ARG A 145 -11.86 6.25 -8.52
N GLU A 146 -12.74 6.29 -7.54
CA GLU A 146 -12.79 7.34 -6.52
C GLU A 146 -11.48 7.38 -5.72
N ILE A 147 -10.99 6.22 -5.27
CA ILE A 147 -9.70 6.14 -4.56
C ILE A 147 -8.53 6.58 -5.47
N VAL A 148 -8.51 6.14 -6.73
CA VAL A 148 -7.50 6.57 -7.70
C VAL A 148 -7.54 8.09 -7.91
N LEU A 149 -8.74 8.67 -8.04
CA LEU A 149 -8.91 10.12 -8.17
C LEU A 149 -8.43 10.86 -6.92
N MET A 150 -8.66 10.32 -5.72
CA MET A 150 -8.12 10.90 -4.48
C MET A 150 -6.59 10.92 -4.48
N CYS A 151 -5.94 9.84 -4.93
CA CYS A 151 -4.49 9.79 -5.10
C CYS A 151 -3.99 10.82 -6.13
N ILE A 152 -4.68 10.99 -7.25
CA ILE A 152 -4.34 11.98 -8.28
C ILE A 152 -4.48 13.40 -7.71
N VAL A 153 -5.60 13.72 -7.05
CA VAL A 153 -5.83 15.03 -6.43
C VAL A 153 -4.76 15.32 -5.37
N TYR A 154 -4.36 14.32 -4.58
CA TYR A 154 -3.25 14.43 -3.64
C TYR A 154 -1.95 14.80 -4.35
N ASN A 155 -1.57 14.07 -5.41
CA ASN A 155 -0.34 14.36 -6.17
C ASN A 155 -0.36 15.77 -6.78
N ILE A 156 -1.49 16.22 -7.34
CA ILE A 156 -1.63 17.57 -7.89
C ILE A 156 -1.46 18.62 -6.79
N LYS A 157 -2.13 18.46 -5.64
CA LYS A 157 -1.97 19.36 -4.50
C LYS A 157 -0.51 19.41 -4.04
N ARG A 158 0.16 18.26 -4.02
CA ARG A 158 1.56 18.15 -3.61
C ARG A 158 2.52 18.81 -4.60
N ALA A 159 2.23 18.77 -5.90
CA ALA A 159 3.07 19.37 -6.94
C ALA A 159 2.94 20.90 -7.02
N VAL A 160 1.82 21.47 -6.56
CA VAL A 160 1.53 22.91 -6.60
C VAL A 160 1.85 23.61 -5.28
N SER A 161 2.09 22.85 -4.19
CA SER A 161 2.48 23.38 -2.88
C SER A 161 3.99 23.56 -2.77
#